data_AF-A0A820BDU9-F1
#
_entry.id   AF-A0A820BDU9-F1
#
_cell.length_a   1.000
_cell.length_b   1.000
_cell.length_c   1.000
_cell.angle_alpha   90.00
_cell.angle_beta   90.00
_cell.angle_gamma   90.00
#
_symmetry.space_group_name_H-M   'P 1'
#
loop_
_entity.id
_entity.type
_entity.pdbx_description
1 polymer ?
#
loop_
_entity_poly.entity_id
_entity_poly.type
_entity_poly.pdbx_seq_one_letter_code
_entity_poly.pdbx_strand_id
1 'polypeptide(L)'
;ATIADYWLDMLYSHAKDITDKELFELISERRTMSRMLSDYGEQKSTSISTAKRLAEFFGEDVIKDKGLCCRFVIANVPRDTPVTERAIPLAIFQSEQSIRNHYLRKWLHLSTVDNLDIREILDWNYYIDRFNSCIQKIITIPAALQNIRNPVPRV
;
A
#
# COMPACT_ATOMS: atom_id res chain seq x y z
N ALA A 1 -2.86 -21.26 -13.29
CA ALA A 1 -3.19 -20.36 -14.40
C ALA A 1 -4.44 -19.55 -14.06
N THR A 2 -5.64 -20.14 -14.15
CA THR A 2 -6.94 -19.46 -14.00
C THR A 2 -7.08 -18.60 -12.73
N ILE A 3 -6.61 -19.09 -11.57
CA ILE A 3 -6.67 -18.33 -10.32
C ILE A 3 -5.75 -17.10 -10.38
N ALA A 4 -4.56 -17.23 -10.97
CA ALA A 4 -3.65 -16.10 -11.14
C ALA A 4 -4.25 -15.04 -12.07
N ASP A 5 -4.88 -15.47 -13.17
CA ASP A 5 -5.57 -14.57 -14.11
C ASP A 5 -6.73 -13.83 -13.45
N TYR A 6 -7.53 -14.50 -12.62
CA TYR A 6 -8.60 -13.87 -11.84
C TYR A 6 -8.08 -12.72 -10.96
N TRP A 7 -7.01 -12.96 -10.20
CA TRP A 7 -6.43 -11.91 -9.34
C TRP A 7 -5.75 -10.80 -10.15
N LEU A 8 -5.17 -11.11 -11.31
CA LEU A 8 -4.67 -10.10 -12.25
C LEU A 8 -5.81 -9.22 -12.77
N ASP A 9 -6.93 -9.81 -13.19
CA ASP A 9 -8.09 -9.06 -13.69
C ASP A 9 -8.65 -8.11 -12.63
N MET A 10 -8.70 -8.55 -11.38
CA MET A 10 -9.09 -7.71 -10.25
C MET A 10 -8.14 -6.51 -10.06
N LEU A 11 -6.82 -6.71 -10.19
CA LEU A 11 -5.85 -5.61 -10.09
C LEU A 11 -5.90 -4.66 -11.30
N TYR A 12 -5.97 -5.19 -12.53
CA TYR A 12 -6.04 -4.38 -13.75
C TYR A 12 -7.35 -3.61 -13.89
N SER A 13 -8.44 -4.11 -13.31
CA SER A 13 -9.72 -3.39 -13.21
C SER A 13 -9.76 -2.38 -12.06
N HIS A 14 -8.64 -2.16 -11.35
CA HIS A 14 -8.54 -1.31 -10.16
C HIS A 14 -9.58 -1.67 -9.09
N ALA A 15 -9.91 -2.96 -8.99
CA ALA A 15 -10.86 -3.51 -8.03
C ALA A 15 -12.19 -2.72 -7.98
N LYS A 16 -12.70 -2.30 -9.13
CA LYS A 16 -13.94 -1.54 -9.28
C LYS A 16 -15.19 -2.30 -8.79
N ASP A 17 -15.14 -3.63 -8.81
CA ASP A 17 -16.28 -4.51 -8.53
C ASP A 17 -16.35 -4.99 -7.06
N ILE A 18 -15.43 -4.54 -6.19
CA ILE A 18 -15.44 -4.85 -4.75
C ILE A 18 -15.65 -3.61 -3.91
N THR A 19 -16.06 -3.79 -2.65
CA THR A 19 -16.26 -2.67 -1.71
C THR A 19 -14.93 -2.12 -1.19
N ASP A 20 -14.91 -0.87 -0.72
CA ASP A 20 -13.71 -0.26 -0.13
C ASP A 20 -13.21 -1.04 1.08
N LYS A 21 -14.12 -1.63 1.87
CA LYS A 21 -13.77 -2.46 3.02
C LYS A 21 -12.98 -3.70 2.58
N GLU A 22 -13.49 -4.43 1.58
CA GLU A 22 -12.81 -5.61 1.03
C GLU A 22 -11.48 -5.23 0.37
N LEU A 23 -11.46 -4.11 -0.37
CA LEU A 23 -10.25 -3.57 -0.96
C LEU A 23 -9.18 -3.32 0.11
N PHE A 24 -9.54 -2.67 1.22
CA PHE A 24 -8.60 -2.44 2.33
C PHE A 24 -8.11 -3.71 3.01
N GLU A 25 -8.91 -4.77 3.07
CA GLU A 25 -8.47 -6.07 3.58
C GLU A 25 -7.44 -6.72 2.65
N LEU A 26 -7.64 -6.61 1.33
CA LEU A 26 -6.77 -7.23 0.32
C LEU A 26 -5.48 -6.44 0.06
N ILE A 27 -5.56 -5.10 -0.02
CA ILE A 27 -4.47 -4.25 -0.52
C ILE A 27 -3.56 -3.70 0.58
N SER A 28 -4.03 -3.70 1.83
CA SER A 28 -3.27 -3.13 2.94
C SER A 28 -2.13 -4.05 3.37
N GLU A 29 -0.99 -3.45 3.70
CA GLU A 29 0.13 -4.15 4.31
C GLU A 29 0.19 -3.82 5.80
N ARG A 30 0.40 -4.85 6.63
CA ARG A 30 0.57 -4.72 8.08
C ARG A 30 2.01 -5.06 8.46
N ARG A 31 2.68 -4.15 9.18
CA ARG A 31 4.01 -4.36 9.75
C ARG A 31 4.08 -3.86 11.19
N THR A 32 4.60 -4.70 12.09
CA THR A 32 4.83 -4.32 13.49
C THR A 32 6.27 -3.86 13.68
N MET A 33 6.46 -2.69 14.28
CA MET A 33 7.78 -2.16 14.61
C MET A 33 8.31 -2.79 15.90
N SER A 34 9.56 -3.28 15.87
CA SER A 34 10.18 -3.96 17.02
C SER A 34 10.79 -3.00 18.05
N ARG A 35 11.07 -1.77 17.65
CA ARG A 35 11.66 -0.70 18.48
C ARG A 35 10.80 0.55 18.42
N MET A 36 11.13 1.55 19.25
CA MET A 36 10.45 2.85 19.22
C MET A 36 10.84 3.61 17.96
N LEU A 37 9.99 4.54 17.50
CA LEU A 37 10.28 5.32 16.30
C LEU A 37 11.59 6.13 16.42
N SER A 38 11.88 6.65 17.61
CA SER A 38 13.13 7.38 17.93
C SER A 38 14.38 6.55 17.70
N ASP A 39 14.31 5.24 17.90
CA ASP A 39 15.46 4.33 17.86
C ASP A 39 15.91 4.03 16.42
N TYR A 40 15.09 4.34 15.42
CA TYR A 40 15.40 4.10 14.01
C TYR A 40 16.20 5.24 13.35
N GLY A 41 16.34 6.40 14.01
CA GLY A 41 17.14 7.53 13.50
C GLY A 41 16.76 7.96 12.08
N GLU A 42 17.73 7.96 11.17
CA GLU A 42 17.56 8.38 9.77
C GLU A 42 17.14 7.25 8.81
N GLN A 43 16.86 6.04 9.32
CA GLN A 43 16.45 4.93 8.46
C GLN A 43 15.14 5.25 7.73
N LYS A 44 15.06 4.87 6.45
CA LYS A 44 13.86 5.02 5.63
C LYS A 44 13.21 3.66 5.42
N SER A 45 11.94 3.53 5.82
CA SER A 45 11.10 2.38 5.53
C SER A 45 9.63 2.78 5.47
N THR A 46 8.80 1.96 4.82
CA THR A 46 7.34 2.19 4.78
C THR A 46 6.74 2.24 6.18
N SER A 47 7.20 1.39 7.10
CA SER A 47 6.77 1.40 8.51
C SER A 47 7.13 2.72 9.21
N ILE A 48 8.36 3.22 9.02
CA ILE A 48 8.81 4.48 9.63
C ILE A 48 8.00 5.66 9.11
N SER A 49 7.77 5.75 7.80
CA SER A 49 6.92 6.81 7.22
C SER A 49 5.48 6.72 7.70
N THR A 50 4.94 5.51 7.81
CA THR A 50 3.59 5.29 8.35
C THR A 50 3.50 5.72 9.81
N ALA A 51 4.48 5.37 10.64
CA ALA A 51 4.53 5.76 12.04
C ALA A 51 4.63 7.29 12.21
N LYS A 52 5.46 7.96 11.40
CA LYS A 52 5.55 9.44 11.39
C LYS A 52 4.20 10.08 11.03
N ARG A 53 3.52 9.56 10.00
CA ARG A 53 2.17 10.03 9.61
C ARG A 53 1.11 9.75 10.66
N LEU A 54 1.19 8.61 11.36
CA LEU A 54 0.31 8.29 12.49
C LEU A 54 0.54 9.23 13.67
N ALA A 55 1.79 9.57 14.01
CA ALA A 55 2.11 10.55 15.05
C ALA A 55 1.61 11.95 14.67
N GLU A 56 1.71 12.32 13.39
CA GLU A 56 1.18 13.59 12.89
C GLU A 56 -0.37 13.65 12.96
N PHE A 57 -1.02 12.50 12.77
CA PHE A 57 -2.48 12.39 12.73
C PHE A 57 -3.12 12.28 14.12
N PHE A 58 -2.53 11.48 15.02
CA PHE A 58 -3.09 11.21 16.35
C PHE A 58 -2.33 11.89 17.50
N GLY A 59 -1.17 12.51 17.21
CA GLY A 59 -0.25 13.05 18.22
C GLY A 59 0.92 12.11 18.53
N GLU A 60 1.95 12.66 19.17
CA GLU A 60 3.19 11.93 19.49
C GLU A 60 3.00 10.78 20.49
N ASP A 61 1.87 10.73 21.20
CA ASP A 61 1.56 9.65 22.15
C ASP A 61 1.50 8.27 21.47
N VAL A 62 1.13 8.20 20.18
CA VAL A 62 0.99 6.94 19.44
C VAL A 62 2.33 6.24 19.19
N ILE A 63 3.45 6.98 19.23
CA ILE A 63 4.79 6.46 18.92
C ILE A 63 5.67 6.25 20.16
N LYS A 64 5.11 6.43 21.36
CA LYS A 64 5.85 6.28 22.63
C LYS A 64 6.13 4.82 22.97
N ASP A 65 5.26 3.91 22.57
CA ASP A 65 5.38 2.50 22.88
C ASP A 65 6.00 1.68 21.75
N LYS A 66 6.75 0.63 22.14
CA LYS A 66 7.24 -0.39 21.21
C LYS A 66 6.06 -1.24 20.71
N GLY A 67 6.19 -1.81 19.51
CA GLY A 67 5.15 -2.68 18.96
C GLY A 67 4.07 -1.96 18.16
N LEU A 68 4.30 -0.71 17.74
CA LEU A 68 3.38 0.01 16.87
C LEU A 68 3.08 -0.79 15.60
N CYS A 69 1.79 -1.05 15.38
CA CYS A 69 1.28 -1.77 14.23
C CYS A 69 0.97 -0.77 13.10
N CYS A 70 1.87 -0.70 12.13
CA CYS A 70 1.71 0.13 10.94
C CYS A 70 0.91 -0.65 9.90
N ARG A 71 -0.36 -0.26 9.71
CA ARG A 71 -1.18 -0.73 8.58
C ARG A 71 -1.28 0.39 7.55
N PHE A 72 -0.81 0.13 6.33
CA PHE A 72 -0.67 1.16 5.29
C PHE A 72 -1.00 0.65 3.89
N VAL A 73 -1.22 1.60 2.98
CA VAL A 73 -1.31 1.41 1.53
C VAL A 73 -0.28 2.29 0.83
N ILE A 74 0.04 1.99 -0.43
CA ILE A 74 0.98 2.78 -1.23
C ILE A 74 0.20 3.65 -2.21
N ALA A 75 0.41 4.96 -2.12
CA ALA A 75 -0.23 5.94 -3.00
C ALA A 75 0.56 6.15 -4.30
N ASN A 76 -0.10 6.45 -5.42
CA ASN A 76 0.52 6.71 -6.73
C ASN A 76 1.19 8.09 -6.83
N VAL A 77 0.95 8.98 -5.87
CA VAL A 77 1.52 10.33 -5.77
C VAL A 77 2.19 10.56 -4.41
N PRO A 78 3.24 11.41 -4.35
CA PRO A 78 3.84 12.15 -5.47
C PRO A 78 4.60 11.22 -6.43
N ARG A 79 4.52 11.52 -7.73
CA ARG A 79 5.28 10.77 -8.74
C ARG A 79 6.79 10.94 -8.48
N ASP A 80 7.57 9.96 -8.90
CA ASP A 80 9.04 9.95 -8.80
C ASP A 80 9.59 9.97 -7.36
N THR A 81 8.74 9.78 -6.35
CA THR A 81 9.19 9.61 -4.96
C THR A 81 9.33 8.13 -4.58
N PRO A 82 10.29 7.80 -3.69
CA PRO A 82 10.47 6.44 -3.22
C PRO A 82 9.19 5.87 -2.61
N VAL A 83 8.94 4.57 -2.81
CA VAL A 83 7.78 3.85 -2.23
C VAL A 83 7.66 4.09 -0.72
N THR A 84 8.78 4.22 -0.02
CA THR A 84 8.82 4.51 1.42
C THR A 84 8.10 5.81 1.79
N GLU A 85 8.14 6.83 0.92
CA GLU A 85 7.54 8.15 1.18
C GLU A 85 6.06 8.19 0.75
N ARG A 86 5.61 7.19 -0.02
CA ARG A 86 4.22 7.06 -0.51
C ARG A 86 3.33 6.18 0.38
N ALA A 87 3.82 5.71 1.53
CA ALA A 87 3.07 4.84 2.44
C ALA A 87 2.04 5.62 3.29
N ILE A 88 0.74 5.48 3.00
CA ILE A 88 -0.36 6.17 3.68
C ILE A 88 -0.98 5.26 4.75
N PRO A 89 -1.10 5.71 6.01
CA PRO A 89 -1.76 4.92 7.05
C PRO A 89 -3.24 4.68 6.74
N LEU A 90 -3.71 3.45 6.94
CA LEU A 90 -5.11 3.10 6.67
C LEU A 90 -6.11 3.87 7.57
N ALA A 91 -5.66 4.25 8.77
CA ALA A 91 -6.48 4.95 9.76
C ALA A 91 -7.08 6.27 9.23
N ILE A 92 -6.44 6.93 8.26
CA ILE A 92 -6.95 8.18 7.71
C ILE A 92 -8.29 8.00 6.98
N PHE A 93 -8.52 6.83 6.38
CA PHE A 93 -9.75 6.53 5.65
C PHE A 93 -10.95 6.26 6.56
N GLN A 94 -10.71 6.09 7.87
CA GLN A 94 -11.75 5.95 8.89
C GLN A 94 -12.12 7.29 9.54
N SER A 95 -11.37 8.36 9.26
CA SER A 95 -11.59 9.69 9.83
C SER A 95 -12.65 10.49 9.06
N GLU A 96 -13.15 11.57 9.68
CA GLU A 96 -14.07 12.52 9.04
C GLU A 96 -13.46 13.12 7.76
N GLN A 97 -14.32 13.45 6.79
CA GLN A 97 -13.88 13.87 5.45
C GLN A 97 -12.98 15.12 5.49
N SER A 98 -13.27 16.08 6.37
CA SER A 98 -12.49 17.31 6.54
C SER A 98 -11.05 17.01 6.98
N ILE A 99 -10.91 16.16 8.00
CA ILE A 99 -9.63 15.74 8.57
C ILE A 99 -8.86 14.90 7.54
N ARG A 100 -9.55 13.93 6.91
CA ARG A 100 -8.99 13.11 5.83
C ARG A 100 -8.41 13.96 4.70
N ASN A 101 -9.20 14.91 4.19
CA ASN A 101 -8.78 15.79 3.09
C ASN A 101 -7.57 16.64 3.49
N HIS A 102 -7.54 17.15 4.72
CA HIS A 102 -6.42 17.95 5.23
C HIS A 102 -5.09 17.17 5.16
N TYR A 103 -5.05 15.98 5.75
CA TYR A 103 -3.82 15.17 5.77
C TYR A 103 -3.48 14.58 4.40
N LEU A 104 -4.47 14.15 3.61
CA LEU A 104 -4.21 13.64 2.26
C LEU A 104 -3.64 14.72 1.34
N ARG A 105 -4.10 15.98 1.40
CA ARG A 105 -3.48 17.11 0.65
C ARG A 105 -2.00 17.21 0.95
N LYS A 106 -1.66 17.17 2.24
CA LYS A 106 -0.28 17.26 2.71
C LYS A 106 0.56 16.06 2.29
N TRP A 107 0.09 14.84 2.49
CA TRP A 107 0.88 13.63 2.24
C TRP A 107 0.98 13.24 0.77
N LEU A 108 -0.03 13.57 -0.03
CA LEU A 108 -0.06 13.32 -1.48
C LEU A 108 0.52 14.49 -2.29
N HIS A 109 0.86 15.61 -1.63
CA HIS A 109 1.32 16.86 -2.26
C HIS A 109 0.32 17.39 -3.30
N LEU A 110 -0.97 17.36 -2.96
CA LEU A 110 -2.06 17.83 -3.81
C LEU A 110 -2.56 19.19 -3.34
N SER A 111 -2.72 20.13 -4.27
CA SER A 111 -3.29 21.46 -3.99
C SER A 111 -4.78 21.41 -3.65
N THR A 112 -5.51 20.47 -4.27
CA THR A 112 -6.94 20.26 -4.08
C THR A 112 -7.19 18.76 -3.88
N VAL A 113 -7.99 18.43 -2.86
CA VAL A 113 -8.47 17.08 -2.60
C VAL A 113 -9.92 17.22 -2.23
N ASP A 114 -10.80 17.09 -3.22
CA ASP A 114 -12.24 17.02 -3.02
C ASP A 114 -12.69 15.67 -3.57
N ASN A 115 -13.35 14.88 -2.73
CA ASN A 115 -13.92 13.56 -3.06
C ASN A 115 -12.96 12.57 -3.76
N LEU A 116 -11.71 12.45 -3.30
CA LEU A 116 -10.81 11.42 -3.82
C LEU A 116 -11.31 10.01 -3.48
N ASP A 117 -11.54 9.20 -4.50
CA ASP A 117 -11.73 7.76 -4.38
C ASP A 117 -10.39 7.11 -4.00
N ILE A 118 -10.41 6.11 -3.11
CA ILE A 118 -9.22 5.35 -2.75
C ILE A 118 -8.53 4.73 -3.97
N ARG A 119 -9.29 4.27 -4.97
CA ARG A 119 -8.77 3.69 -6.20
C ARG A 119 -7.98 4.70 -7.03
N GLU A 120 -8.24 5.99 -6.88
CA GLU A 120 -7.45 7.06 -7.52
C GLU A 120 -6.15 7.35 -6.77
N ILE A 121 -6.13 7.07 -5.46
CA ILE A 121 -4.95 7.27 -4.61
C ILE A 121 -3.98 6.10 -4.76
N LEU A 122 -4.44 4.86 -4.89
CA LEU A 122 -3.58 3.67 -4.89
C LEU A 122 -2.60 3.63 -6.08
N ASP A 123 -1.37 3.19 -5.81
CA ASP A 123 -0.40 2.83 -6.85
C ASP A 123 -0.66 1.41 -7.36
N TRP A 124 -1.61 1.27 -8.28
CA TRP A 124 -1.93 -0.03 -8.88
C TRP A 124 -0.74 -0.71 -9.54
N ASN A 125 0.16 0.05 -10.17
CA ASN A 125 1.36 -0.52 -10.79
C ASN A 125 2.27 -1.15 -9.74
N TYR A 126 2.49 -0.50 -8.59
CA TYR A 126 3.23 -1.10 -7.48
C TYR A 126 2.64 -2.44 -7.03
N TYR A 127 1.31 -2.53 -6.93
CA TYR A 127 0.65 -3.77 -6.51
C TYR A 127 0.67 -4.85 -7.60
N ILE A 128 0.47 -4.47 -8.86
CA ILE A 128 0.58 -5.36 -10.03
C ILE A 128 1.99 -5.94 -10.13
N ASP A 129 3.04 -5.11 -10.04
CA ASP A 129 4.44 -5.56 -10.14
C ASP A 129 4.81 -6.53 -9.02
N ARG A 130 4.34 -6.25 -7.80
CA ARG A 130 4.55 -7.14 -6.65
C ARG A 130 3.83 -8.47 -6.85
N PHE A 131 2.60 -8.46 -7.36
CA PHE A 131 1.84 -9.68 -7.62
C PHE A 131 2.43 -10.49 -8.78
N ASN A 132 2.85 -9.82 -9.86
CA ASN A 132 3.59 -10.43 -10.98
C ASN A 132 4.85 -11.11 -10.47
N SER A 133 5.63 -10.45 -9.61
CA SER A 133 6.81 -11.05 -8.99
C SER A 133 6.49 -12.31 -8.19
N CYS A 134 5.35 -12.35 -7.50
CA CYS A 134 4.89 -13.56 -6.79
C CYS A 134 4.50 -14.67 -7.77
N ILE A 135 3.73 -14.35 -8.82
CA ILE A 135 3.38 -15.31 -9.88
C ILE A 135 4.63 -15.88 -10.54
N GLN A 136 5.65 -15.05 -10.81
CA GLN A 136 6.89 -15.53 -11.42
C GLN A 136 7.61 -16.53 -10.51
N LYS A 137 7.81 -16.17 -9.24
CA LYS A 137 8.55 -17.01 -8.28
C LYS A 137 7.83 -18.31 -7.94
N ILE A 138 6.49 -18.30 -7.90
CA ILE A 138 5.70 -19.46 -7.46
C ILE A 138 5.25 -20.33 -8.65
N ILE A 139 5.01 -19.74 -9.82
CA ILE A 139 4.37 -20.42 -10.95
C ILE A 139 5.26 -20.45 -12.19
N THR A 140 5.62 -19.29 -12.75
CA THR A 140 6.21 -19.27 -14.11
C THR A 140 7.66 -19.75 -14.13
N ILE A 141 8.49 -19.40 -13.13
CA ILE A 141 9.87 -19.88 -13.02
C ILE A 141 9.90 -21.40 -12.76
N PRO A 142 9.16 -21.95 -11.77
CA PRO A 142 9.12 -23.41 -11.58
C PRO A 142 8.62 -24.16 -12.83
N ALA A 143 7.58 -23.66 -13.50
CA ALA A 143 7.10 -24.26 -14.75
C ALA A 143 8.19 -24.31 -15.83
N ALA A 144 8.92 -23.21 -16.01
CA ALA A 144 10.03 -23.15 -16.96
C ALA A 144 11.15 -24.12 -16.60
N LEU A 145 11.52 -24.23 -15.32
CA LEU A 145 12.53 -25.20 -14.83
C LEU A 145 12.10 -26.67 -15.06
N GLN A 146 10.81 -26.92 -15.14
CA GLN A 146 10.23 -28.23 -15.46
C GLN A 146 9.95 -28.42 -16.96
N ASN A 147 10.42 -27.50 -17.81
CA ASN A 147 10.15 -27.48 -19.27
C ASN A 147 8.65 -27.46 -19.62
N ILE A 148 7.82 -26.88 -18.75
CA ILE A 148 6.40 -26.65 -18.98
C ILE A 148 6.24 -25.24 -19.57
N ARG A 149 5.42 -25.10 -20.62
CA ARG A 149 5.10 -23.79 -21.21
C ARG A 149 4.52 -22.86 -20.13
N ASN A 150 4.88 -21.57 -20.18
CA ASN A 150 4.39 -20.58 -19.22
C ASN A 150 2.86 -20.66 -19.06
N PRO A 151 2.35 -21.08 -17.88
CA PRO A 151 0.93 -21.26 -17.64
C PRO A 151 0.20 -19.92 -17.40
N VAL A 152 0.91 -18.80 -17.22
CA VAL A 152 0.32 -17.45 -17.05
C VAL A 152 1.02 -16.50 -18.03
N PRO A 153 0.63 -16.47 -19.33
CA PRO A 153 1.35 -15.72 -20.36
C PRO A 153 1.38 -14.20 -20.16
N ARG A 154 0.55 -13.66 -19.28
CA ARG A 154 0.48 -12.23 -18.93
C ARG A 154 1.65 -11.79 -18.04
N VAL A 155 2.43 -12.73 -17.49
CA VAL A 155 3.49 -12.53 -16.49
C VAL A 155 4.76 -13.29 -16.84
#